data_AF-A0A3N1T5J4-F1
#
_entry.id   AF-A0A3N1T5J4-F1
#
_cell.length_a   1.000
_cell.length_b   1.000
_cell.length_c   1.000
_cell.angle_alpha   90.00
_cell.angle_beta   90.00
_cell.angle_gamma   90.00
#
_symmetry.space_group_name_H-M   'P 1'
#
loop_
_entity.id
_entity.type
_entity.pdbx_description
1 polymer ?
#
loop_
_entity_poly.entity_id
_entity_poly.type
_entity_poly.pdbx_seq_one_letter_code
_entity_poly.pdbx_strand_id
1 'polypeptide(L)'
;MTNSREPDSRLALDLALTIRHDGRGGVADDLDSPAGLTRWVRDRPALLGRVAAPDLWTADGADLAAVRSLRAAARALFARAVRPGEPSPADAARLIPVEAALGRLNEAAAAVPAAPRLDWPRDGEPVVRDHPAGGSAADALPAALARAVIGFLTGPDRTALRACHAPRCVRYFVKEHPRQEWCKPSCGNRARVARHHERHRTP
;
A
#
# COMPACT_ATOMS: atom_id res chain seq x y z
N MET A 1 5.11 10.27 -22.35
CA MET A 1 5.72 9.40 -21.32
C MET A 1 4.60 8.87 -20.45
N THR A 2 4.14 7.66 -20.73
CA THR A 2 3.12 6.98 -19.92
C THR A 2 3.70 6.80 -18.53
N ASN A 3 3.08 7.42 -17.54
CA ASN A 3 3.53 7.46 -16.14
C ASN A 3 3.22 6.11 -15.48
N SER A 4 3.77 5.04 -16.05
CA SER A 4 3.60 3.67 -15.57
C SER A 4 4.47 3.54 -14.33
N ARG A 5 3.87 3.73 -13.16
CA ARG A 5 4.53 3.46 -11.87
C ARG A 5 5.10 2.06 -11.87
N GLU A 6 6.26 1.89 -11.23
CA GLU A 6 6.83 0.57 -11.02
C GLU A 6 5.80 -0.34 -10.32
N PRO A 7 5.67 -1.62 -10.73
CA PRO A 7 4.69 -2.55 -10.16
C PRO A 7 4.73 -2.62 -8.64
N ASP A 8 5.91 -2.49 -8.05
CA ASP A 8 6.14 -2.53 -6.60
C ASP A 8 5.62 -1.27 -5.90
N SER A 9 5.79 -0.09 -6.50
CA SER A 9 5.19 1.14 -5.98
C SER A 9 3.66 1.06 -5.95
N ARG A 10 3.05 0.49 -7.01
CA ARG A 10 1.61 0.28 -7.05
C ARG A 10 1.16 -0.69 -5.97
N LEU A 11 1.91 -1.77 -5.75
CA LEU A 11 1.60 -2.79 -4.77
C LEU A 11 1.64 -2.26 -3.33
N ALA A 12 2.67 -1.49 -2.97
CA ALA A 12 2.77 -0.85 -1.67
C ALA A 12 1.57 0.06 -1.37
N LEU A 13 1.17 0.87 -2.36
CA LEU A 13 0.02 1.74 -2.23
C LEU A 13 -1.28 0.93 -2.13
N ASP A 14 -1.47 -0.08 -2.96
CA ASP A 14 -2.65 -0.97 -2.93
C ASP A 14 -2.84 -1.64 -1.57
N LEU A 15 -1.77 -2.09 -0.91
CA LEU A 15 -1.83 -2.64 0.44
C LEU A 15 -2.40 -1.60 1.43
N ALA A 16 -1.88 -0.37 1.41
CA ALA A 16 -2.37 0.71 2.27
C ALA A 16 -3.83 1.10 1.97
N LEU A 17 -4.28 0.91 0.72
CA LEU A 17 -5.59 1.29 0.21
C LEU A 17 -6.72 0.28 0.50
N THR A 18 -6.40 -0.87 1.09
CA THR A 18 -7.39 -1.82 1.64
C THR A 18 -8.13 -1.25 2.86
N ILE A 19 -7.65 -0.14 3.41
CA ILE A 19 -8.38 0.69 4.38
C ILE A 19 -9.10 1.81 3.62
N ARG A 20 -10.42 1.84 3.75
CA ARG A 20 -11.30 2.79 3.05
C ARG A 20 -12.34 3.37 4.00
N HIS A 21 -12.96 4.48 3.60
CA HIS A 21 -14.06 5.06 4.35
C HIS A 21 -15.33 4.23 4.13
N ASP A 22 -16.11 3.96 5.18
CA ASP A 22 -17.30 3.10 5.14
C ASP A 22 -18.58 3.79 4.61
N GLY A 23 -18.54 5.12 4.50
CA GLY A 23 -19.65 5.97 4.05
C GLY A 23 -20.44 6.62 5.19
N ARG A 24 -20.29 6.11 6.42
CA ARG A 24 -21.00 6.50 7.65
C ARG A 24 -20.11 7.22 8.68
N GLY A 25 -18.85 7.45 8.36
CA GLY A 25 -17.90 8.18 9.22
C GLY A 25 -16.85 7.27 9.85
N GLY A 26 -16.92 5.96 9.60
CA GLY A 26 -15.94 4.99 10.02
C GLY A 26 -15.04 4.52 8.88
N VAL A 27 -14.35 3.43 9.17
CA VAL A 27 -13.37 2.79 8.29
C VAL A 27 -13.85 1.37 8.00
N ALA A 28 -13.88 1.01 6.71
CA ALA A 28 -14.02 -0.36 6.25
C ALA A 28 -12.64 -0.92 5.88
N ASP A 29 -12.47 -2.22 6.14
CA ASP A 29 -11.23 -2.97 5.94
C ASP A 29 -11.49 -4.08 4.93
N ASP A 30 -10.88 -4.01 3.75
CA ASP A 30 -11.03 -5.03 2.71
C ASP A 30 -10.31 -6.35 3.07
N LEU A 31 -9.46 -6.34 4.10
CA LEU A 31 -8.75 -7.49 4.68
C LEU A 31 -9.30 -7.80 6.08
N ASP A 32 -10.63 -7.91 6.19
CA ASP A 32 -11.32 -8.30 7.43
C ASP A 32 -11.38 -9.82 7.65
N SER A 33 -11.06 -10.60 6.62
CA SER A 33 -11.22 -12.06 6.60
C SER A 33 -10.18 -12.73 5.69
N PRO A 34 -9.85 -14.02 5.92
CA PRO A 34 -8.94 -14.75 5.03
C PRO A 34 -9.46 -14.87 3.60
N ALA A 35 -10.79 -14.96 3.42
CA ALA A 35 -11.43 -14.92 2.10
C ALA A 35 -11.21 -13.56 1.40
N GLY A 36 -11.29 -12.46 2.15
CA GLY A 36 -10.96 -11.12 1.66
C GLY A 36 -9.52 -11.01 1.17
N LEU A 37 -8.57 -11.52 1.96
CA LEU A 37 -7.15 -11.56 1.57
C LEU A 37 -6.91 -12.47 0.35
N THR A 38 -7.55 -13.64 0.29
CA THR A 38 -7.48 -14.57 -0.85
C THR A 38 -7.86 -13.87 -2.15
N ARG A 39 -9.02 -13.20 -2.16
CA ARG A 39 -9.48 -12.40 -3.30
C ARG A 39 -8.51 -11.28 -3.64
N TRP A 40 -8.04 -10.54 -2.63
CA TRP A 40 -7.11 -9.41 -2.85
C TRP A 40 -5.79 -9.84 -3.53
N VAL A 41 -5.26 -11.01 -3.17
CA VAL A 41 -4.07 -11.59 -3.79
C VAL A 41 -4.34 -12.08 -5.21
N ARG A 42 -5.46 -12.79 -5.44
CA ARG A 42 -5.86 -13.30 -6.77
C ARG A 42 -6.14 -12.20 -7.79
N ASP A 43 -6.64 -11.04 -7.34
CA ASP A 43 -6.86 -9.88 -8.22
C ASP A 43 -5.54 -9.19 -8.65
N ARG A 44 -4.36 -9.70 -8.23
CA ARG A 44 -3.04 -9.08 -8.43
C ARG A 44 -2.03 -10.06 -9.03
N PRO A 45 -2.08 -10.33 -10.35
CA PRO A 45 -1.20 -11.32 -11.00
C PRO A 45 0.31 -11.04 -10.82
N ALA A 46 0.71 -9.78 -10.62
CA ALA A 46 2.10 -9.44 -10.33
C ALA A 46 2.59 -9.91 -8.93
N LEU A 47 1.68 -9.96 -7.93
CA LEU A 47 1.97 -10.59 -6.63
C LEU A 47 2.04 -12.10 -6.75
N LEU A 48 1.12 -12.65 -7.54
CA LEU A 48 0.97 -14.07 -7.77
C LEU A 48 2.24 -14.71 -8.34
N GLY A 49 2.96 -14.04 -9.25
CA GLY A 49 4.27 -14.54 -9.72
C GLY A 49 5.34 -14.71 -8.64
N ARG A 50 5.11 -14.19 -7.42
CA ARG A 50 6.01 -14.28 -6.25
C ARG A 50 5.50 -15.24 -5.18
N VAL A 51 4.29 -15.79 -5.36
CA VAL A 51 3.64 -16.74 -4.46
C VAL A 51 3.50 -18.07 -5.19
N ALA A 52 3.77 -19.20 -4.54
CA ALA A 52 3.62 -20.50 -5.18
C ALA A 52 2.14 -20.77 -5.55
N ALA A 53 1.91 -21.22 -6.79
CA ALA A 53 0.59 -21.61 -7.33
C ALA A 53 -0.55 -20.58 -7.10
N PRO A 54 -0.48 -19.42 -7.79
CA PRO A 54 -1.40 -18.29 -7.67
C PRO A 54 -2.89 -18.58 -7.56
N ASP A 55 -3.40 -19.38 -8.49
CA ASP A 55 -4.83 -19.58 -8.70
C ASP A 55 -5.42 -20.50 -7.64
N LEU A 56 -4.56 -21.24 -6.93
CA LEU A 56 -4.90 -22.16 -5.86
C LEU A 56 -4.59 -21.59 -4.47
N TRP A 57 -3.94 -20.43 -4.39
CA TRP A 57 -3.59 -19.81 -3.12
C TRP A 57 -4.85 -19.43 -2.34
N THR A 58 -4.87 -19.78 -1.05
CA THR A 58 -5.92 -19.42 -0.09
C THR A 58 -5.27 -19.00 1.22
N ALA A 59 -5.69 -17.86 1.75
CA ALA A 59 -5.20 -17.37 3.03
C ALA A 59 -5.84 -18.12 4.20
N ASP A 60 -5.08 -18.31 5.27
CA ASP A 60 -5.60 -18.64 6.58
C ASP A 60 -5.60 -17.42 7.55
N GLY A 61 -5.84 -17.68 8.83
CA GLY A 61 -5.82 -16.63 9.85
C GLY A 61 -4.43 -16.05 10.14
N ALA A 62 -3.37 -16.85 10.00
CA ALA A 62 -1.99 -16.43 10.20
C ALA A 62 -1.52 -15.54 9.05
N ASP A 63 -1.85 -15.91 7.80
CA ASP A 63 -1.61 -15.09 6.61
C ASP A 63 -2.28 -13.71 6.75
N LEU A 64 -3.54 -13.71 7.17
CA LEU A 64 -4.30 -12.48 7.38
C LEU A 64 -3.66 -11.60 8.45
N ALA A 65 -3.25 -12.18 9.58
CA ALA A 65 -2.59 -11.45 10.66
C ALA A 65 -1.26 -10.84 10.20
N ALA A 66 -0.45 -11.61 9.46
CA ALA A 66 0.84 -11.16 8.93
C ALA A 66 0.66 -9.97 7.97
N VAL A 67 -0.26 -10.07 6.99
CA VAL A 67 -0.51 -9.00 6.02
C VAL A 67 -1.11 -7.76 6.68
N ARG A 68 -2.01 -7.91 7.66
CA ARG A 68 -2.55 -6.76 8.42
C ARG A 68 -1.48 -6.08 9.26
N SER A 69 -0.58 -6.84 9.86
CA SER A 69 0.58 -6.31 10.60
C SER A 69 1.50 -5.49 9.69
N LEU A 70 1.80 -6.01 8.50
CA LEU A 70 2.59 -5.30 7.49
C LEU A 70 1.89 -4.05 6.97
N ARG A 71 0.58 -4.11 6.74
CA ARG A 71 -0.19 -2.92 6.36
C ARG A 71 -0.14 -1.84 7.43
N ALA A 72 -0.22 -2.22 8.72
CA ALA A 72 -0.08 -1.26 9.81
C ALA A 72 1.30 -0.58 9.80
N ALA A 73 2.37 -1.36 9.58
CA ALA A 73 3.72 -0.82 9.43
C ALA A 73 3.84 0.11 8.21
N ALA A 74 3.33 -0.30 7.04
CA ALA A 74 3.32 0.51 5.83
C ALA A 74 2.60 1.84 6.04
N ARG A 75 1.41 1.83 6.67
CA ARG A 75 0.64 3.05 6.95
C ARG A 75 1.34 3.97 7.97
N ALA A 76 2.01 3.42 8.98
CA ALA A 76 2.84 4.21 9.90
C ALA A 76 4.01 4.89 9.20
N LEU A 77 4.69 4.19 8.29
CA LEU A 77 5.79 4.76 7.52
C LEU A 77 5.30 5.75 6.46
N PHE A 78 4.11 5.54 5.87
CA PHE A 78 3.49 6.52 4.96
C PHE A 78 3.10 7.79 5.72
N ALA A 79 2.51 7.66 6.92
CA ALA A 79 2.26 8.78 7.83
C ALA A 79 3.54 9.55 8.20
N ARG A 80 4.67 8.85 8.39
CA ARG A 80 5.97 9.51 8.58
C ARG A 80 6.45 10.19 7.30
N ALA A 81 6.28 9.56 6.14
CA ALA A 81 6.78 10.04 4.85
C ALA A 81 6.06 11.31 4.35
N VAL A 82 4.79 11.52 4.71
CA VAL A 82 4.03 12.71 4.28
C VAL A 82 4.27 13.96 5.13
N ARG A 83 5.07 13.89 6.20
CA ARG A 83 5.38 15.05 7.04
C ARG A 83 6.12 16.13 6.24
N PRO A 84 5.89 17.44 6.52
CA PRO A 84 5.08 17.98 7.62
C PRO A 84 3.56 17.95 7.41
N GLY A 85 3.08 17.42 6.28
CA GLY A 85 1.65 17.19 6.07
C GLY A 85 1.04 16.23 7.09
N GLU A 86 -0.28 16.31 7.25
CA GLU A 86 -1.02 15.44 8.13
C GLU A 86 -1.10 13.99 7.59
N PRO A 87 -1.09 12.98 8.48
CA PRO A 87 -1.33 11.60 8.08
C PRO A 87 -2.78 11.40 7.63
N SER A 88 -3.09 10.22 7.10
CA SER A 88 -4.48 9.87 6.79
C SER A 88 -5.36 9.97 8.04
N PRO A 89 -6.59 10.52 7.95
CA PRO A 89 -7.51 10.59 9.08
C PRO A 89 -7.81 9.23 9.75
N ALA A 90 -7.69 8.11 9.03
CA ALA A 90 -7.86 6.77 9.61
C ALA A 90 -6.70 6.37 10.56
N ASP A 91 -5.55 7.03 10.45
CA ASP A 91 -4.32 6.64 11.14
C ASP A 91 -4.06 7.49 12.39
N ALA A 92 -4.61 8.70 12.48
CA ALA A 92 -4.26 9.69 13.50
C ALA A 92 -4.23 9.17 14.95
N ALA A 93 -5.05 8.17 15.30
CA ALA A 93 -5.11 7.56 16.63
C ALA A 93 -4.62 6.08 16.69
N ARG A 94 -4.12 5.51 15.59
CA ARG A 94 -3.92 4.06 15.44
C ARG A 94 -2.52 3.65 14.97
N LEU A 95 -1.62 4.61 14.79
CA LEU A 95 -0.27 4.32 14.31
C LEU A 95 0.56 3.61 15.38
N ILE A 96 1.26 2.56 14.94
CA ILE A 96 2.34 1.97 15.72
C ILE A 96 3.58 2.89 15.66
N PRO A 97 4.51 2.80 16.65
CA PRO A 97 5.77 3.54 16.61
C PRO A 97 6.57 3.28 15.33
N VAL A 98 7.32 4.28 14.86
CA VAL A 98 8.06 4.20 13.59
C VAL A 98 9.11 3.09 13.65
N GLU A 99 9.77 2.94 14.78
CA GLU A 99 10.81 1.96 15.05
C GLU A 99 10.23 0.54 14.97
N ALA A 100 9.04 0.33 15.55
CA ALA A 100 8.31 -0.94 15.44
C ALA A 100 7.85 -1.23 14.00
N ALA A 101 7.43 -0.20 13.25
CA ALA A 101 7.07 -0.33 11.84
C ALA A 101 8.28 -0.71 10.98
N LEU A 102 9.44 -0.09 11.21
CA LEU A 102 10.70 -0.44 10.54
C LEU A 102 11.12 -1.88 10.85
N GLY A 103 11.07 -2.29 12.12
CA GLY A 103 11.39 -3.66 12.54
C GLY A 103 10.54 -4.69 11.79
N ARG A 104 9.21 -4.55 11.85
CA ARG A 104 8.26 -5.45 11.16
C ARG A 104 8.51 -5.54 9.65
N LEU A 105 8.80 -4.40 9.01
CA LEU A 105 9.03 -4.35 7.58
C LEU A 105 10.33 -5.06 7.20
N ASN A 106 11.41 -4.78 7.93
CA ASN A 106 12.72 -5.37 7.69
C ASN A 106 12.74 -6.86 7.99
N GLU A 107 12.13 -7.30 9.09
CA GLU A 107 12.00 -8.71 9.46
C GLU A 107 11.25 -9.51 8.38
N ALA A 108 10.10 -9.01 7.92
CA ALA A 108 9.34 -9.67 6.87
C ALA A 108 10.10 -9.71 5.53
N ALA A 109 10.79 -8.63 5.16
CA ALA A 109 11.60 -8.61 3.94
C ALA A 109 12.77 -9.61 4.01
N ALA A 110 13.38 -9.77 5.18
CA ALA A 110 14.51 -10.66 5.43
C ALA A 110 14.11 -12.15 5.54
N ALA A 111 12.85 -12.46 5.87
CA ALA A 111 12.35 -13.83 5.99
C ALA A 111 12.48 -14.66 4.70
N VAL A 112 12.50 -13.98 3.55
CA VAL A 112 12.77 -14.59 2.24
C VAL A 112 13.96 -13.86 1.63
N PRO A 113 15.20 -14.29 1.93
CA PRO A 113 16.40 -13.74 1.30
C PRO A 113 16.27 -13.83 -0.22
N ALA A 114 16.66 -12.76 -0.91
CA ALA A 114 16.65 -12.74 -2.37
C ALA A 114 18.06 -12.48 -2.89
N ALA A 115 18.44 -13.21 -3.92
CA ALA A 115 19.70 -13.01 -4.63
C ALA A 115 19.43 -12.27 -5.95
N PRO A 116 20.23 -11.25 -6.29
CA PRO A 116 20.10 -10.59 -7.57
C PRO A 116 20.49 -11.58 -8.68
N ARG A 117 19.66 -11.65 -9.71
CA ARG A 117 19.91 -12.46 -10.91
C ARG A 117 19.72 -11.60 -12.15
N LEU A 118 20.62 -11.78 -13.11
CA LEU A 118 20.48 -11.22 -14.45
C LEU A 118 19.52 -12.11 -15.24
N ASP A 119 18.36 -11.55 -15.60
CA ASP A 119 17.44 -12.15 -16.55
C ASP A 119 17.59 -11.43 -17.89
N TRP A 120 17.79 -12.19 -18.97
CA TRP A 120 17.89 -11.65 -20.32
C TRP A 120 16.78 -12.25 -21.20
N PRO A 121 15.65 -11.54 -21.35
CA PRO A 121 14.57 -11.98 -22.22
C PRO A 121 15.03 -12.06 -23.68
N ARG A 122 14.50 -13.02 -24.46
CA ARG A 122 14.85 -13.16 -25.89
C ARG A 122 14.57 -11.89 -26.69
N ASP A 123 13.48 -11.20 -26.36
CA ASP A 123 13.01 -10.01 -27.08
C ASP A 123 13.02 -8.76 -26.16
N GLY A 124 14.08 -8.56 -25.38
CA GLY A 124 14.16 -7.40 -24.48
C GLY A 124 15.54 -7.11 -23.91
N GLU A 125 15.60 -6.01 -23.17
CA GLU A 125 16.81 -5.57 -22.47
C GLU A 125 17.11 -6.45 -21.24
N PRO A 126 18.39 -6.63 -20.87
CA PRO A 126 18.77 -7.29 -19.63
C PRO A 126 18.17 -6.57 -18.42
N VAL A 127 17.63 -7.35 -17.48
CA VAL A 127 17.01 -6.86 -16.27
C VAL A 127 17.54 -7.62 -15.06
N VAL A 128 17.94 -6.90 -14.02
CA VAL A 128 18.24 -7.51 -12.72
C VAL A 128 16.92 -7.75 -11.99
N ARG A 129 16.70 -8.98 -11.53
CA ARG A 129 15.57 -9.33 -10.66
C ARG A 129 16.08 -9.98 -9.39
N ASP A 130 15.42 -9.68 -8.28
CA ASP A 130 15.63 -10.39 -7.03
C ASP A 130 14.84 -11.70 -7.06
N HIS A 131 15.57 -12.82 -7.02
CA HIS A 131 15.00 -14.16 -6.98
C HIS A 131 15.06 -14.71 -5.55
N PRO A 132 13.99 -15.32 -5.02
CA PRO A 132 14.03 -15.98 -3.73
C PRO A 132 15.15 -17.02 -3.67
N ALA A 133 16.00 -16.93 -2.66
CA ALA A 133 17.14 -17.82 -2.41
C ALA A 133 16.92 -18.75 -1.19
N GLY A 134 15.70 -18.75 -0.64
CA GLY A 134 15.31 -19.53 0.53
C GLY A 134 13.97 -19.04 1.10
N GLY A 135 13.64 -19.48 2.31
CA GLY A 135 12.40 -19.12 3.01
C GLY A 135 11.26 -20.11 2.77
N SER A 136 10.19 -20.00 3.57
CA SER A 136 9.00 -20.84 3.42
C SER A 136 7.98 -20.22 2.45
N ALA A 137 7.08 -21.05 1.92
CA ALA A 137 5.98 -20.55 1.09
C ALA A 137 5.06 -19.57 1.85
N ALA A 138 4.94 -19.72 3.17
CA ALA A 138 4.16 -18.83 4.02
C ALA A 138 4.78 -17.43 4.13
N ASP A 139 6.11 -17.33 4.07
CA ASP A 139 6.83 -16.05 4.16
C ASP A 139 6.85 -15.27 2.84
N ALA A 140 6.55 -15.94 1.71
CA ALA A 140 6.67 -15.36 0.37
C ALA A 140 5.81 -14.11 0.17
N LEU A 141 4.53 -14.15 0.58
CA LEU A 141 3.62 -13.02 0.44
C LEU A 141 4.01 -11.84 1.36
N PRO A 142 4.20 -12.03 2.68
CA PRO A 142 4.69 -10.98 3.57
C PRO A 142 5.99 -10.34 3.07
N ALA A 143 6.97 -11.15 2.65
CA ALA A 143 8.25 -10.65 2.18
C ALA A 143 8.13 -9.83 0.89
N ALA A 144 7.31 -10.29 -0.07
CA ALA A 144 7.05 -9.55 -1.30
C ALA A 144 6.38 -8.20 -1.04
N LEU A 145 5.39 -8.15 -0.14
CA LEU A 145 4.74 -6.91 0.27
C LEU A 145 5.70 -5.96 1.01
N ALA A 146 6.53 -6.51 1.89
CA ALA A 146 7.51 -5.74 2.62
C ALA A 146 8.54 -5.09 1.69
N ARG A 147 9.11 -5.85 0.75
CA ARG A 147 10.02 -5.33 -0.27
C ARG A 147 9.38 -4.26 -1.15
N ALA A 148 8.12 -4.45 -1.54
CA ALA A 148 7.39 -3.44 -2.31
C ALA A 148 7.23 -2.12 -1.54
N VAL A 149 6.92 -2.18 -0.24
CA VAL A 149 6.83 -0.99 0.62
C VAL A 149 8.19 -0.33 0.82
N ILE A 150 9.27 -1.11 1.00
CA ILE A 150 10.65 -0.60 1.04
C ILE A 150 10.96 0.15 -0.25
N GLY A 151 10.77 -0.50 -1.41
CA GLY A 151 11.02 0.09 -2.73
C GLY A 151 10.22 1.37 -2.97
N PHE A 152 8.95 1.40 -2.56
CA PHE A 152 8.14 2.63 -2.61
C PHE A 152 8.75 3.75 -1.77
N LEU A 153 9.14 3.47 -0.52
CA LEU A 153 9.63 4.48 0.43
C LEU A 153 11.03 5.01 0.08
N THR A 154 11.85 4.21 -0.60
CA THR A 154 13.17 4.61 -1.10
C THR A 154 13.12 5.13 -2.53
N GLY A 155 12.01 4.92 -3.24
CA GLY A 155 11.83 5.27 -4.64
C GLY A 155 11.33 6.70 -4.89
N PRO A 156 11.20 7.10 -6.17
CA PRO A 156 10.82 8.46 -6.57
C PRO A 156 9.39 8.84 -6.13
N ASP A 157 8.47 7.87 -6.14
CA ASP A 157 7.05 8.06 -5.77
C ASP A 157 6.87 8.54 -4.33
N ARG A 158 7.82 8.26 -3.43
CA ARG A 158 7.78 8.71 -2.03
C ARG A 158 7.63 10.22 -1.90
N THR A 159 8.30 11.00 -2.76
CA THR A 159 8.24 12.47 -2.70
C THR A 159 6.88 13.03 -3.12
N ALA A 160 6.15 12.28 -3.94
CA ALA A 160 4.82 12.62 -4.44
C ALA A 160 3.68 12.02 -3.59
N LEU A 161 3.98 11.18 -2.59
CA LEU A 161 3.00 10.61 -1.67
C LEU A 161 2.29 11.70 -0.85
N ARG A 162 0.96 11.63 -0.76
CA ARG A 162 0.11 12.51 0.05
C ARG A 162 -1.01 11.71 0.72
N ALA A 163 -1.53 12.22 1.84
CA ALA A 163 -2.82 11.80 2.38
C ALA A 163 -3.94 12.65 1.79
N CYS A 164 -5.10 12.05 1.52
CA CYS A 164 -6.26 12.77 1.00
C CYS A 164 -7.17 13.21 2.15
N HIS A 165 -7.29 14.52 2.35
CA HIS A 165 -8.10 15.13 3.42
C HIS A 165 -9.51 15.55 2.97
N ALA A 166 -9.98 15.05 1.82
CA ALA A 166 -11.36 15.31 1.41
C ALA A 166 -12.32 14.70 2.44
N PRO A 167 -13.49 15.33 2.68
CA PRO A 167 -14.50 14.77 3.57
C PRO A 167 -14.76 13.30 3.23
N ARG A 168 -14.78 12.45 4.25
CA ARG A 168 -15.00 11.01 4.11
C ARG A 168 -13.94 10.30 3.24
N CYS A 169 -12.68 10.71 3.33
CA CYS A 169 -11.55 10.06 2.67
C CYS A 169 -10.44 9.72 3.68
N VAL A 170 -9.83 8.55 3.49
CA VAL A 170 -8.75 8.02 4.35
C VAL A 170 -7.60 7.43 3.53
N ARG A 171 -7.55 7.77 2.25
CA ARG A 171 -6.61 7.18 1.29
C ARG A 171 -5.31 7.97 1.26
N TYR A 172 -4.20 7.25 1.16
CA TYR A 172 -2.97 7.79 0.59
C TYR A 172 -3.06 7.79 -0.94
N PHE A 173 -2.31 8.66 -1.60
CA PHE A 173 -2.19 8.71 -3.05
C PHE A 173 -0.85 9.31 -3.45
N VAL A 174 -0.38 9.00 -4.66
CA VAL A 174 0.79 9.64 -5.25
C VAL A 174 0.30 10.69 -6.24
N LYS A 175 0.79 11.93 -6.11
CA LYS A 175 0.43 13.01 -7.04
C LYS A 175 0.89 12.67 -8.45
N GLU A 176 0.02 12.92 -9.42
CA GLU A 176 0.32 12.82 -10.85
C GLU A 176 0.73 14.17 -11.43
N HIS A 177 0.32 15.27 -10.80
CA HIS A 177 0.72 16.62 -11.17
C HIS A 177 0.79 17.58 -9.96
N PRO A 178 1.56 18.69 -10.03
CA PRO A 178 1.80 19.59 -8.90
C PRO A 178 0.53 20.20 -8.29
N ARG A 179 -0.54 20.40 -9.08
CA ARG A 179 -1.83 20.95 -8.59
C ARG A 179 -2.79 19.92 -8.00
N GLN A 180 -2.42 18.65 -7.93
CA GLN A 180 -3.32 17.62 -7.39
C GLN A 180 -3.36 17.70 -5.87
N GLU A 181 -4.52 18.07 -5.33
CA GLU A 181 -4.78 18.13 -3.87
C GLU A 181 -5.54 16.90 -3.37
N TRP A 182 -6.28 16.21 -4.25
CA TRP A 182 -7.19 15.13 -3.90
C TRP A 182 -6.85 13.84 -4.63
N CYS A 183 -7.08 12.69 -4.00
CA CYS A 183 -6.76 11.40 -4.61
C CYS A 183 -7.60 11.08 -5.86
N LYS A 184 -8.80 11.67 -6.00
CA LYS A 184 -9.72 11.49 -7.15
C LYS A 184 -10.59 12.75 -7.35
N PRO A 185 -11.13 13.02 -8.55
CA PRO A 185 -12.02 14.16 -8.80
C PRO A 185 -13.24 14.21 -7.86
N SER A 186 -13.84 13.05 -7.56
CA SER A 186 -14.98 12.97 -6.64
C SER A 186 -14.66 13.43 -5.21
N CYS A 187 -13.40 13.33 -4.77
CA CYS A 187 -12.95 13.86 -3.48
C CYS A 187 -12.91 15.40 -3.49
N GLY A 188 -12.46 16.00 -4.60
CA GLY A 188 -12.51 17.46 -4.78
C GLY A 188 -13.94 18.00 -4.81
N ASN A 189 -14.87 17.28 -5.44
CA ASN A 189 -16.30 17.64 -5.41
C ASN A 189 -16.86 17.61 -3.98
N ARG A 190 -16.57 16.56 -3.20
CA ARG A 190 -16.99 16.49 -1.79
C ARG A 190 -16.43 17.64 -0.95
N ALA A 191 -15.15 17.98 -1.15
CA ALA A 191 -14.53 19.11 -0.45
C ALA A 191 -15.20 20.45 -0.81
N ARG A 192 -15.55 20.66 -2.08
CA ARG A 192 -16.26 21.87 -2.53
C ARG A 192 -17.66 21.97 -1.91
N VAL A 193 -18.40 20.86 -1.89
CA VAL A 193 -19.76 20.79 -1.31
C VAL A 193 -19.71 21.06 0.20
N ALA A 194 -18.77 20.46 0.94
CA ALA A 194 -18.61 20.70 2.37
C ALA A 194 -18.37 22.19 2.69
N ARG A 195 -17.44 22.84 1.97
CA ARG A 195 -17.17 24.28 2.13
C ARG A 195 -18.37 25.17 1.80
N HIS A 196 -19.25 24.75 0.88
CA HIS A 196 -20.50 25.47 0.61
C HIS A 196 -21.45 25.35 1.79
N HIS A 197 -21.68 24.13 2.30
CA HIS A 197 -22.53 23.92 3.47
C HIS A 197 -22.03 24.64 4.73
N GLU A 198 -20.72 24.67 4.98
CA GLU A 198 -20.13 25.39 6.12
C GLU A 198 -20.43 26.90 6.04
N ARG A 199 -20.28 27.49 4.86
CA ARG A 199 -20.61 28.91 4.61
C ARG A 199 -22.08 29.24 4.79
N HIS A 200 -22.98 28.31 4.48
CA HIS A 200 -24.43 28.48 4.67
C HIS A 200 -24.96 27.99 6.02
N ARG A 201 -24.10 27.44 6.88
CA ARG A 201 -24.44 27.02 8.25
C ARG A 201 -24.11 28.06 9.33
N THR A 202 -23.47 29.17 8.95
CA THR A 202 -23.15 30.26 9.86
C THR A 202 -24.34 31.23 9.86
N PRO A 203 -25.06 31.45 10.99
CA PRO A 203 -26.02 32.53 11.13
C PRO A 203 -25.35 33.90 11.00
#